data_AF-A0A946SNN2-F1
#
_entry.id   AF-A0A946SNN2-F1
#
_cell.length_a   1.000
_cell.length_b   1.000
_cell.length_c   1.000
_cell.angle_alpha   90.00
_cell.angle_beta   90.00
_cell.angle_gamma   90.00
#
_symmetry.space_group_name_H-M   'P 1'
#
loop_
_entity.id
_entity.type
_entity.pdbx_description
1 polymer ?
#
loop_
_entity_poly.entity_id
_entity_poly.type
_entity_poly.pdbx_seq_one_letter_code
_entity_poly.pdbx_strand_id
1 'polypeptide(L)'
;QLRDVDAHLYSDMLLHDMGPELADNRPDGDASGTEWKTAPLWGTRLVADFTNGVAHYMHDGRTTDLGEAIDLHGGEAAAVRQRFGELPTADREALLAFVLSL
;
A
#
# COMPACT_ATOMS: atom_id res chain seq x y z
N GLN A 1 22.37 -9.82 -8.55
CA GLN A 1 21.73 -9.14 -9.69
C GLN A 1 20.47 -9.95 -10.01
N LEU A 2 19.27 -9.35 -10.01
CA LEU A 2 17.97 -10.05 -10.15
C LEU A 2 17.59 -10.31 -11.62
N ARG A 3 18.56 -10.46 -12.51
CA ARG A 3 18.29 -10.65 -13.94
C ARG A 3 17.70 -12.06 -14.15
N ASP A 4 16.63 -12.15 -14.93
CA ASP A 4 15.94 -13.41 -15.28
C ASP A 4 15.38 -14.18 -14.06
N VAL A 5 15.04 -13.46 -12.98
CA VAL A 5 14.33 -14.00 -11.82
C VAL A 5 12.90 -13.50 -11.84
N ASP A 6 11.93 -14.42 -11.89
CA ASP A 6 10.51 -14.07 -11.74
C ASP A 6 10.25 -13.55 -10.32
N ALA A 7 9.68 -12.36 -10.25
CA ALA A 7 9.32 -11.72 -9.00
C ALA A 7 7.85 -11.30 -9.01
N HIS A 8 7.10 -11.76 -8.01
CA HIS A 8 5.72 -11.33 -7.80
C HIS A 8 5.74 -10.03 -7.02
N LEU A 9 5.60 -8.91 -7.73
CA LEU A 9 5.61 -7.57 -7.12
C LEU A 9 4.36 -7.29 -6.27
N TYR A 10 3.26 -8.00 -6.55
CA TYR A 10 1.93 -7.66 -6.02
C TYR A 10 1.58 -6.17 -6.26
N SER A 11 2.00 -5.67 -7.42
CA SER A 11 1.76 -4.32 -7.92
C SER A 11 1.79 -4.39 -9.45
N ASP A 12 0.99 -3.56 -10.09
CA ASP A 12 1.01 -3.31 -11.53
C ASP A 12 1.92 -2.12 -11.92
N MET A 13 2.49 -1.42 -10.92
CA MET A 13 3.36 -0.26 -11.07
C MET A 13 2.71 0.92 -11.79
N LEU A 14 1.37 0.97 -11.82
CA LEU A 14 0.59 2.04 -12.43
C LEU A 14 0.23 3.12 -11.41
N LEU A 15 -0.25 4.26 -11.91
CA LEU A 15 -0.84 5.32 -11.09
C LEU A 15 -2.29 4.97 -10.77
N HIS A 16 -2.68 5.22 -9.53
CA HIS A 16 -4.04 5.04 -9.04
C HIS A 16 -4.49 6.23 -8.21
N ASP A 17 -5.74 6.65 -8.39
CA ASP A 17 -6.35 7.70 -7.58
C ASP A 17 -6.62 7.20 -6.16
N MET A 18 -5.91 7.76 -5.18
CA MET A 18 -6.08 7.49 -3.75
C MET A 18 -7.14 8.35 -3.08
N GLY A 19 -7.74 9.28 -3.82
CA GLY A 19 -8.77 10.20 -3.36
C GLY A 19 -8.22 11.48 -2.70
N PRO A 20 -9.10 12.48 -2.47
CA PRO A 20 -8.69 13.81 -2.01
C PRO A 20 -8.12 13.86 -0.59
N GLU A 21 -8.45 12.89 0.27
CA GLU A 21 -7.93 12.81 1.66
C GLU A 21 -6.46 12.38 1.74
N LEU A 22 -5.94 11.84 0.63
CA LEU A 22 -4.58 11.39 0.42
C LEU A 22 -3.86 12.23 -0.64
N ALA A 23 -4.39 13.42 -0.96
CA ALA A 23 -3.79 14.30 -1.94
C ALA A 23 -2.61 15.09 -1.34
N ASP A 24 -1.50 15.20 -2.06
CA ASP A 24 -0.44 16.16 -1.72
C ASP A 24 -0.68 17.56 -2.32
N ASN A 25 -1.75 17.71 -3.13
CA ASN A 25 -2.11 18.91 -3.88
C ASN A 25 -1.00 19.43 -4.82
N ARG A 26 -0.08 18.54 -5.24
CA ARG A 26 1.04 18.87 -6.12
C ARG A 26 1.06 17.92 -7.33
N PRO A 27 0.57 18.37 -8.49
CA PRO A 27 0.70 17.60 -9.72
C PRO A 27 2.17 17.35 -10.09
N ASP A 28 2.47 16.16 -10.63
CA ASP A 28 3.77 15.79 -11.18
C ASP A 28 3.61 15.30 -12.62
N GLY A 29 3.96 16.16 -13.59
CA GLY A 29 3.68 15.92 -15.00
C GLY A 29 2.18 15.80 -15.27
N ASP A 30 1.76 14.66 -15.80
CA ASP A 30 0.35 14.35 -16.08
C ASP A 30 -0.39 13.76 -14.87
N ALA A 31 0.32 13.37 -13.80
CA ALA A 31 -0.29 12.84 -12.59
C ALA A 31 -0.86 13.98 -11.75
N SER A 32 -2.12 13.84 -11.33
CA SER A 32 -2.74 14.70 -10.35
C SER A 32 -2.18 14.46 -8.95
N GLY A 33 -2.43 15.39 -8.03
CA GLY A 33 -1.98 15.24 -6.63
C GLY A 33 -2.68 14.12 -5.85
N THR A 34 -3.70 13.45 -6.42
CA THR A 34 -4.34 12.28 -5.80
C THR A 34 -3.84 10.96 -6.37
N GLU A 35 -3.07 10.99 -7.46
CA GLU A 35 -2.58 9.80 -8.14
C GLU A 35 -1.22 9.38 -7.61
N TRP A 36 -1.14 8.14 -7.13
CA TRP A 36 0.09 7.57 -6.61
C TRP A 36 0.40 6.27 -7.31
N LYS A 37 1.68 6.03 -7.58
CA LYS A 37 2.13 4.76 -8.14
C LYS A 37 2.03 3.67 -7.08
N THR A 38 1.44 2.53 -7.43
CA THR A 38 1.39 1.36 -6.56
C THR A 38 2.80 0.87 -6.22
N ALA A 39 3.21 1.02 -4.96
CA ALA A 39 4.47 0.45 -4.48
C ALA A 39 4.40 -1.08 -4.54
N PRO A 40 5.47 -1.77 -4.98
CA PRO A 40 5.47 -3.22 -4.98
C PRO A 40 5.51 -3.73 -3.53
N LEU A 41 4.62 -4.66 -3.18
CA LEU A 41 4.51 -5.19 -1.81
C LEU A 41 5.57 -6.25 -1.50
N TRP A 42 6.33 -6.71 -2.50
CA TRP A 42 7.51 -7.54 -2.24
C TRP A 42 8.47 -6.83 -1.26
N GLY A 43 8.89 -7.52 -0.20
CA GLY A 43 9.72 -6.94 0.85
C GLY A 43 8.98 -6.00 1.81
N THR A 44 7.65 -6.06 1.90
CA THR A 44 6.88 -5.34 2.93
C THR A 44 7.40 -5.67 4.34
N ARG A 45 7.85 -6.91 4.58
CA ARG A 45 8.48 -7.32 5.85
C ARG A 45 9.75 -6.54 6.21
N LEU A 46 10.40 -5.92 5.21
CA LEU A 46 11.67 -5.21 5.36
C LEU A 46 11.48 -3.70 5.57
N VAL A 47 10.24 -3.16 5.48
CA VAL A 47 10.00 -1.71 5.56
C VAL A 47 10.61 -1.13 6.84
N ALA A 48 10.37 -1.75 7.99
CA ALA A 48 10.93 -1.32 9.27
C ALA A 48 12.47 -1.30 9.29
N ASP A 49 13.13 -2.24 8.60
CA ASP A 49 14.59 -2.31 8.54
C ASP A 49 15.19 -1.08 7.83
N PHE A 50 14.44 -0.50 6.87
CA PHE A 50 14.84 0.70 6.15
C PHE A 50 14.43 2.01 6.85
N THR A 51 13.55 1.94 7.84
CA THR A 51 12.98 3.10 8.55
C THR A 51 13.30 3.09 10.04
N ASN A 52 14.55 2.80 10.38
CA ASN A 52 15.08 2.84 11.75
C ASN A 52 14.31 1.98 12.77
N GLY A 53 13.79 0.83 12.33
CA GLY A 53 13.11 -0.15 13.18
C GLY A 53 11.61 0.10 13.38
N VAL A 54 11.01 1.08 12.71
CA VAL A 54 9.57 1.37 12.78
C VAL A 54 9.02 1.48 11.38
N ALA A 55 8.10 0.59 10.99
CA ALA A 55 7.48 0.67 9.67
C ALA A 55 6.64 1.94 9.53
N HIS A 56 6.73 2.59 8.37
CA HIS A 56 5.87 3.70 7.96
C HIS A 56 5.23 3.35 6.62
N TYR A 57 3.90 3.38 6.57
CA TYR A 57 3.12 3.06 5.38
C TYR A 57 2.49 4.32 4.78
N MET A 58 1.95 4.17 3.57
CA MET A 58 1.45 5.26 2.71
C MET A 58 2.57 6.14 2.15
N HIS A 59 2.27 6.95 1.13
CA HIS A 59 3.25 7.80 0.46
C HIS A 59 3.80 8.92 1.36
N ASP A 60 3.07 9.27 2.42
CA ASP A 60 3.44 10.30 3.39
C ASP A 60 3.85 9.73 4.76
N GLY A 61 3.92 8.40 4.89
CA GLY A 61 4.36 7.73 6.11
C GLY A 61 3.41 7.89 7.32
N ARG A 62 2.15 8.27 7.10
CA ARG A 62 1.24 8.73 8.16
C ARG A 62 0.86 7.67 9.21
N THR A 63 1.00 6.39 8.90
CA THR A 63 0.66 5.30 9.84
C THR A 63 1.77 4.27 9.92
N THR A 64 1.86 3.62 11.08
CA THR A 64 2.75 2.48 11.35
C THR A 64 2.00 1.15 11.38
N ASP A 65 0.68 1.16 11.18
CA ASP A 65 -0.17 -0.03 11.20
C ASP A 65 -0.63 -0.39 9.78
N LEU A 66 -0.45 -1.65 9.39
CA LEU A 66 -0.78 -2.11 8.03
C LEU A 66 -2.30 -2.18 7.81
N GLY A 67 -3.08 -2.52 8.83
CA GLY A 67 -4.54 -2.54 8.75
C GLY A 67 -5.09 -1.13 8.57
N GLU A 68 -4.61 -0.17 9.37
CA GLU A 68 -4.93 1.24 9.23
C GLU A 68 -4.50 1.77 7.85
N ALA A 69 -3.33 1.36 7.35
CA ALA A 69 -2.91 1.72 6.00
C ALA A 69 -3.96 1.28 4.97
N ILE A 70 -4.48 0.05 5.05
CA ILE A 70 -5.55 -0.44 4.17
C ILE A 70 -6.84 0.40 4.35
N ASP A 71 -7.24 0.70 5.58
CA ASP A 71 -8.45 1.49 5.87
C ASP A 71 -8.36 2.94 5.37
N LEU A 72 -7.17 3.50 5.29
CA LEU A 72 -6.93 4.85 4.76
C LEU A 72 -7.08 4.93 3.23
N HIS A 73 -7.06 3.81 2.50
CA HIS A 73 -7.17 3.84 1.04
C HIS A 73 -8.55 4.31 0.57
N GLY A 74 -8.57 5.44 -0.14
CA GLY A 74 -9.76 6.01 -0.79
C GLY A 74 -9.79 5.76 -2.30
N GLY A 75 -10.45 6.67 -3.02
CA GLY A 75 -10.48 6.69 -4.49
C GLY A 75 -10.87 5.35 -5.12
N GLU A 76 -10.04 4.86 -6.03
CA GLU A 76 -10.28 3.59 -6.75
C GLU A 76 -10.32 2.37 -5.81
N ALA A 77 -9.61 2.43 -4.68
CA ALA A 77 -9.54 1.33 -3.73
C ALA A 77 -10.75 1.26 -2.78
N ALA A 78 -11.65 2.25 -2.79
CA ALA A 78 -12.74 2.36 -1.82
C ALA A 78 -13.61 1.09 -1.70
N ALA A 79 -13.95 0.46 -2.84
CA ALA A 79 -14.73 -0.77 -2.85
C ALA A 79 -13.95 -1.96 -2.27
N VAL A 80 -12.64 -2.05 -2.53
CA VAL A 80 -11.79 -3.13 -2.01
C VAL A 80 -11.54 -2.95 -0.52
N ARG A 81 -11.30 -1.72 -0.06
CA ARG A 81 -11.23 -1.36 1.35
C ARG A 81 -12.50 -1.79 2.09
N GLN A 82 -13.67 -1.50 1.54
CA GLN A 82 -14.94 -1.91 2.17
C GLN A 82 -15.00 -3.44 2.35
N ARG A 83 -14.64 -4.20 1.31
CA ARG A 83 -14.61 -5.68 1.41
C ARG A 83 -13.61 -6.16 2.47
N PHE A 84 -12.47 -5.50 2.64
CA PHE A 84 -11.52 -5.81 3.70
C PHE A 84 -12.15 -5.63 5.09
N GLY A 85 -12.87 -4.52 5.31
CA GLY A 85 -13.59 -4.27 6.56
C GLY A 85 -14.73 -5.26 6.84
N GLU A 86 -15.28 -5.88 5.79
CA GLU A 86 -16.33 -6.90 5.88
C GLU A 86 -15.78 -8.33 6.09
N LEU A 87 -14.45 -8.54 6.01
CA LEU A 87 -13.86 -9.86 6.22
C LEU A 87 -14.07 -10.34 7.66
N PRO A 88 -14.31 -11.65 7.85
CA PRO A 88 -14.15 -12.28 9.16
C PRO A 88 -12.78 -11.97 9.74
N THR A 89 -12.70 -11.81 11.07
CA THR A 89 -11.42 -11.48 11.75
C THR A 89 -10.28 -12.42 11.36
N ALA A 90 -10.54 -13.73 11.29
CA ALA A 90 -9.52 -14.71 10.90
C ALA A 90 -8.98 -14.49 9.48
N ASP A 91 -9.83 -14.14 8.52
CA ASP A 91 -9.44 -13.88 7.14
C ASP A 91 -8.67 -12.56 7.02
N ARG A 92 -9.08 -11.54 7.80
CA ARG A 92 -8.37 -10.26 7.88
C ARG A 92 -6.95 -10.45 8.44
N GLU A 93 -6.82 -11.20 9.53
CA GLU A 93 -5.53 -11.55 10.14
C GLU A 93 -4.65 -12.36 9.19
N ALA A 94 -5.23 -13.34 8.48
CA ALA A 94 -4.51 -14.14 7.50
C ALA A 94 -3.98 -13.29 6.34
N LEU A 95 -4.77 -12.34 5.84
CA LEU A 95 -4.35 -11.41 4.80
C LEU A 95 -3.21 -10.50 5.27
N LEU A 96 -3.33 -9.90 6.46
CA LEU A 96 -2.27 -9.05 7.02
C LEU A 96 -0.98 -9.85 7.24
N ALA A 97 -1.08 -11.07 7.77
CA ALA A 97 0.06 -11.96 7.94
C ALA A 97 0.72 -12.32 6.61
N PHE A 98 -0.08 -12.57 5.56
CA PHE A 98 0.44 -12.80 4.22
C PHE A 98 1.22 -11.59 3.70
N VAL A 99 0.64 -10.38 3.76
CA VAL A 99 1.32 -9.16 3.28
C VAL A 99 2.59 -8.87 4.09
N LEU A 100 2.58 -9.09 5.41
CA LEU A 100 3.76 -8.96 6.27
C LEU A 100 4.81 -10.07 6.05
N SER A 101 4.48 -11.12 5.32
CA SER A 101 5.44 -12.17 4.94
C SER A 101 6.19 -11.87 3.65
N LEU A 102 5.72 -10.88 2.87
CA LEU A 102 6.28 -10.49 1.58
C LEU A 102 7.63 -9.78 1.70
#